data_AF-A0A519W494-F1
#
_entry.id   AF-A0A519W494-F1
#
_cell.length_a   1.000
_cell.length_b   1.000
_cell.length_c   1.000
_cell.angle_alpha   90.00
_cell.angle_beta   90.00
_cell.angle_gamma   90.00
#
_symmetry.space_group_name_H-M   'P 1'
#
loop_
_entity.id
_entity.type
_entity.pdbx_description
1 polymer ?
#
loop_
_entity_poly.entity_id
_entity_poly.type
_entity_poly.pdbx_seq_one_letter_code
_entity_poly.pdbx_strand_id
1 'polypeptide(L)'
;DDLAPLPTANVVESILDATFWASLRKEEGHSPKISLAFLPPQQAGNPLIFKQKIPLNPGALTKLAPGIERAGIHLGVWIEDDELYIWGTTVSIPNFCFVVDVSEPALLVIKHRRIYGFGKFTNIAVLKGDQVKMVDSQSTSLPDCPPMLLSLLDLTAPSYWNDSVNVLIQIAVSMRAHSRGGTLLVVPSDSSNWLQSIIKPIQYYVQPSFNGLSKLLQQERKEASQIFWQTALKREVEHLGGLTAVDGATIINDKYELLAFGAKIGRAKGKDNIDELSFSEPIEGGNAVVIHPAKVGGTRHLSAAQFVHDQRDATALVASQDGHFTIYGWSELQNRVQAHRIDTLLL
;
A
#
# COMPACT_ATOMS: atom_id res chain seq x y z
N ASP A 1 -8.17 -1.68 -27.90
CA ASP A 1 -8.43 -0.57 -26.96
C ASP A 1 -9.71 -0.83 -26.19
N ASP A 2 -9.57 -1.34 -24.96
CA ASP A 2 -10.68 -1.66 -24.06
C ASP A 2 -10.69 -0.65 -22.91
N LEU A 3 -11.12 0.58 -23.24
CA LEU A 3 -11.20 1.71 -22.30
C LEU A 3 -12.58 1.77 -21.65
N ALA A 4 -12.60 2.00 -20.35
CA ALA A 4 -13.84 2.20 -19.61
C ALA A 4 -14.53 3.52 -19.98
N PRO A 5 -15.85 3.64 -19.79
CA PRO A 5 -16.56 4.88 -19.98
C PRO A 5 -16.19 5.87 -18.88
N LEU A 6 -16.06 7.15 -19.25
CA LEU A 6 -15.75 8.22 -18.30
C LEU A 6 -17.04 8.62 -17.54
N PRO A 7 -17.11 8.46 -16.21
CA PRO A 7 -18.27 8.93 -15.44
C PRO A 7 -18.31 10.47 -15.39
N THR A 8 -19.52 11.03 -15.36
CA THR A 8 -19.72 12.47 -15.09
C THR A 8 -19.59 12.75 -13.60
N ALA A 9 -19.41 14.02 -13.23
CA ALA A 9 -19.33 14.43 -11.82
C ALA A 9 -20.56 13.98 -11.00
N ASN A 10 -21.77 14.11 -11.56
CA ASN A 10 -23.01 13.69 -10.90
C ASN A 10 -23.07 12.18 -10.66
N VAL A 11 -22.54 11.39 -11.61
CA VAL A 11 -22.46 9.93 -11.46
C VAL A 11 -21.46 9.57 -10.35
N VAL A 12 -20.28 10.21 -10.34
CA VAL A 12 -19.29 10.01 -9.28
C VAL A 12 -19.89 10.35 -7.93
N GLU A 13 -20.50 11.52 -7.78
CA GLU A 13 -21.16 11.96 -6.54
C GLU A 13 -22.21 10.97 -6.06
N SER A 14 -23.09 10.52 -6.95
CA SER A 14 -24.17 9.58 -6.61
C SER A 14 -23.65 8.21 -6.19
N ILE A 15 -22.58 7.71 -6.84
CA ILE A 15 -21.92 6.47 -6.43
C ILE A 15 -21.28 6.65 -5.05
N LEU A 16 -20.53 7.73 -4.83
CA LEU A 16 -19.84 7.99 -3.56
C LEU A 16 -20.82 8.16 -2.41
N ASP A 17 -21.93 8.88 -2.60
CA ASP A 17 -22.96 9.06 -1.57
C ASP A 17 -23.60 7.71 -1.18
N ALA A 18 -24.06 6.94 -2.17
CA ALA A 18 -24.65 5.63 -1.92
C ALA A 18 -23.68 4.68 -1.21
N THR A 19 -22.41 4.67 -1.64
CA THR A 19 -21.35 3.84 -1.06
C THR A 19 -20.94 4.29 0.34
N PHE A 20 -20.85 5.61 0.59
CA PHE A 20 -20.52 6.16 1.91
C PHE A 20 -21.57 5.78 2.94
N TRP A 21 -22.84 6.02 2.63
CA TRP A 21 -23.94 5.65 3.53
C TRP A 21 -24.09 4.13 3.68
N ALA A 22 -23.73 3.35 2.66
CA ALA A 22 -23.67 1.89 2.79
C ALA A 22 -22.58 1.47 3.78
N SER A 23 -21.38 2.09 3.73
CA SER A 23 -20.25 1.77 4.61
C SER A 23 -20.53 1.92 6.11
N LEU A 24 -21.47 2.82 6.46
CA LEU A 24 -21.88 3.10 7.84
C LEU A 24 -22.97 2.16 8.36
N ARG A 25 -23.62 1.39 7.45
CA ARG A 25 -24.66 0.43 7.81
C ARG A 25 -24.03 -0.88 8.30
N LYS A 26 -24.88 -1.75 8.84
CA LYS A 26 -24.50 -3.11 9.24
C LYS A 26 -25.50 -4.11 8.68
N GLU A 27 -25.00 -5.22 8.19
CA GLU A 27 -25.78 -6.43 7.87
C GLU A 27 -25.36 -7.52 8.85
N GLU A 28 -26.30 -8.09 9.60
CA GLU A 28 -26.02 -9.12 10.62
C GLU A 28 -24.91 -8.71 11.64
N GLY A 29 -24.77 -7.40 11.89
CA GLY A 29 -23.75 -6.86 12.78
C GLY A 29 -22.36 -6.60 12.15
N HIS A 30 -22.17 -7.02 10.90
CA HIS A 30 -20.95 -6.81 10.13
C HIS A 30 -21.05 -5.55 9.25
N SER A 31 -19.96 -4.78 9.19
CA SER A 31 -19.85 -3.65 8.28
C SER A 31 -19.59 -4.15 6.85
N PRO A 32 -20.30 -3.62 5.84
CA PRO A 32 -20.21 -4.15 4.48
C PRO A 32 -18.84 -3.84 3.87
N LYS A 33 -18.25 -4.86 3.24
CA LYS A 33 -17.07 -4.70 2.37
C LYS A 33 -17.51 -4.84 0.93
N ILE A 34 -17.42 -3.76 0.17
CA ILE A 34 -17.94 -3.70 -1.20
C ILE A 34 -16.96 -3.05 -2.14
N SER A 35 -16.98 -3.50 -3.38
CA SER A 35 -16.26 -2.89 -4.49
C SER A 35 -17.25 -2.63 -5.61
N LEU A 36 -17.34 -1.40 -6.08
CA LEU A 36 -18.21 -0.99 -7.18
C LEU A 36 -17.36 -0.63 -8.38
N ALA A 37 -17.77 -1.05 -9.57
CA ALA A 37 -17.14 -0.67 -10.83
C ALA A 37 -18.17 -0.01 -11.75
N PHE A 38 -17.86 1.15 -12.31
CA PHE A 38 -18.72 1.84 -13.26
C PHE A 38 -18.42 1.40 -14.69
N LEU A 39 -19.28 0.57 -15.25
CA LEU A 39 -19.17 0.02 -16.61
C LEU A 39 -20.49 -0.61 -17.06
N PRO A 40 -20.78 -0.64 -18.37
CA PRO A 40 -21.91 -1.39 -18.89
C PRO A 40 -21.62 -2.91 -18.85
N PRO A 41 -22.65 -3.77 -18.72
CA PRO A 41 -22.48 -5.23 -18.69
C PRO A 41 -21.68 -5.80 -19.88
N GLN A 42 -21.78 -5.17 -21.05
CA GLN A 42 -21.12 -5.58 -22.28
C GLN A 42 -19.58 -5.49 -22.21
N GLN A 43 -19.05 -4.64 -21.32
CA GLN A 43 -17.60 -4.49 -21.11
C GLN A 43 -17.08 -5.33 -19.93
N ALA A 44 -17.94 -6.11 -19.28
CA ALA A 44 -17.58 -6.88 -18.09
C ALA A 44 -17.03 -8.29 -18.39
N GLY A 45 -16.79 -8.63 -19.66
CA GLY A 45 -16.29 -9.95 -20.08
C GLY A 45 -17.32 -11.06 -19.84
N ASN A 46 -17.24 -11.75 -18.69
CA ASN A 46 -18.18 -12.80 -18.30
C ASN A 46 -18.89 -12.43 -16.97
N PRO A 47 -19.83 -11.46 -17.00
CA PRO A 47 -20.54 -11.00 -15.81
C PRO A 47 -21.60 -12.00 -15.32
N LEU A 48 -21.86 -11.98 -14.02
CA LEU A 48 -23.13 -12.47 -13.46
C LEU A 48 -24.14 -11.34 -13.56
N ILE A 49 -25.21 -11.52 -14.32
CA ILE A 49 -26.23 -10.48 -14.56
C ILE A 49 -27.47 -10.79 -13.73
N PHE A 50 -27.97 -9.80 -13.01
CA PHE A 50 -29.24 -9.91 -12.29
C PHE A 50 -30.42 -9.80 -13.26
N LYS A 51 -31.44 -10.65 -13.04
CA LYS A 51 -32.69 -10.57 -13.83
C LYS A 51 -33.39 -9.21 -13.66
N GLN A 52 -33.33 -8.65 -12.46
CA GLN A 52 -33.90 -7.35 -12.13
C GLN A 52 -32.78 -6.34 -11.93
N LYS A 53 -32.97 -5.13 -12.46
CA LYS A 53 -32.10 -3.99 -12.18
C LYS A 53 -32.33 -3.57 -10.73
N ILE A 54 -31.27 -3.56 -9.93
CA ILE A 54 -31.37 -3.16 -8.53
C ILE A 54 -30.97 -1.69 -8.44
N PRO A 55 -31.81 -0.80 -7.90
CA PRO A 55 -31.45 0.63 -7.78
C PRO A 55 -30.19 0.80 -6.91
N LEU A 56 -29.29 1.70 -7.31
CA LEU A 56 -28.10 2.02 -6.53
C LEU A 56 -28.52 2.83 -5.30
N ASN A 57 -28.64 2.15 -4.16
CA ASN A 57 -28.89 2.81 -2.87
C ASN A 57 -28.17 2.09 -1.73
N PRO A 58 -27.99 2.76 -0.58
CA PRO A 58 -27.25 2.19 0.54
C PRO A 58 -27.82 0.86 1.04
N GLY A 59 -29.14 0.69 1.07
CA GLY A 59 -29.78 -0.53 1.56
C GLY A 59 -29.56 -1.74 0.65
N ALA A 60 -29.57 -1.54 -0.66
CA ALA A 60 -29.25 -2.59 -1.63
C ALA A 60 -27.78 -3.02 -1.51
N LEU A 61 -26.86 -2.05 -1.41
CA LEU A 61 -25.44 -2.32 -1.24
C LEU A 61 -25.14 -3.11 0.04
N THR A 62 -25.73 -2.73 1.17
CA THR A 62 -25.57 -3.43 2.45
C THR A 62 -26.02 -4.90 2.36
N LYS A 63 -27.15 -5.18 1.70
CA LYS A 63 -27.68 -6.54 1.53
C LYS A 63 -26.85 -7.40 0.56
N LEU A 64 -26.26 -6.79 -0.46
CA LEU A 64 -25.43 -7.49 -1.44
C LEU A 64 -24.00 -7.74 -0.94
N ALA A 65 -23.52 -6.95 0.03
CA ALA A 65 -22.16 -6.99 0.52
C ALA A 65 -21.66 -8.40 0.89
N PRO A 66 -22.39 -9.22 1.67
CA PRO A 66 -21.90 -10.55 2.07
C PRO A 66 -21.60 -11.48 0.89
N GLY A 67 -22.27 -11.28 -0.25
CA GLY A 67 -22.06 -12.08 -1.46
C GLY A 67 -20.83 -11.68 -2.28
N ILE A 68 -20.24 -10.51 -2.01
CA ILE A 68 -19.20 -9.90 -2.85
C ILE A 68 -17.98 -9.39 -2.07
N GLU A 69 -17.84 -9.69 -0.77
CA GLU A 69 -16.68 -9.30 0.05
C GLU A 69 -15.34 -9.90 -0.41
N ARG A 70 -15.37 -10.88 -1.31
CA ARG A 70 -14.16 -11.57 -1.79
C ARG A 70 -13.38 -10.68 -2.74
N ALA A 71 -12.06 -10.67 -2.56
CA ALA A 71 -11.15 -9.87 -3.37
C ALA A 71 -11.32 -10.14 -4.89
N GLY A 72 -11.47 -9.07 -5.66
CA GLY A 72 -11.57 -9.11 -7.12
C GLY A 72 -12.98 -9.32 -7.68
N ILE A 73 -14.02 -9.34 -6.83
CA ILE A 73 -15.41 -9.28 -7.27
C ILE A 73 -15.90 -7.83 -7.13
N HIS A 74 -16.45 -7.29 -8.22
CA HIS A 74 -16.99 -5.93 -8.29
C HIS A 74 -18.49 -5.99 -8.54
N LEU A 75 -19.27 -5.15 -7.85
CA LEU A 75 -20.64 -4.81 -8.24
C LEU A 75 -20.59 -3.90 -9.45
N GLY A 76 -21.21 -4.35 -10.54
CA GLY A 76 -21.31 -3.58 -11.76
C GLY A 76 -22.42 -2.53 -11.65
N VAL A 77 -22.04 -1.27 -11.84
CA VAL A 77 -22.96 -0.12 -11.82
C VAL A 77 -23.00 0.51 -13.20
N TRP A 78 -24.22 0.79 -13.67
CA TRP A 78 -24.45 1.53 -14.90
C TRP A 78 -25.59 2.53 -14.75
N ILE A 79 -25.69 3.43 -15.72
CA ILE A 79 -26.73 4.47 -15.79
C ILE A 79 -27.64 4.20 -16.99
N GLU A 80 -28.95 4.31 -16.76
CA GLU A 80 -29.97 4.22 -17.80
C GLU A 80 -31.15 5.10 -17.39
N ASP A 81 -31.66 5.90 -18.33
CA ASP A 81 -32.72 6.88 -18.07
C ASP A 81 -32.40 7.81 -16.87
N ASP A 82 -31.13 8.25 -16.77
CA ASP A 82 -30.56 9.07 -15.68
C ASP A 82 -30.57 8.44 -14.28
N GLU A 83 -30.93 7.16 -14.17
CA GLU A 83 -30.96 6.42 -12.91
C GLU A 83 -29.81 5.41 -12.82
N LEU A 84 -29.09 5.42 -11.70
CA LEU A 84 -28.02 4.45 -11.45
C LEU A 84 -28.58 3.14 -10.91
N TYR A 85 -28.13 2.04 -11.52
CA TYR A 85 -28.53 0.70 -11.11
C TYR A 85 -27.34 -0.26 -11.07
N ILE A 86 -27.47 -1.24 -10.19
CA ILE A 86 -26.60 -2.40 -10.09
C ILE A 86 -27.14 -3.46 -11.04
N TRP A 87 -26.35 -3.79 -12.06
CA TRP A 87 -26.72 -4.79 -13.07
C TRP A 87 -26.28 -6.21 -12.71
N GLY A 88 -25.34 -6.36 -11.78
CA GLY A 88 -24.78 -7.66 -11.44
C GLY A 88 -23.38 -7.59 -10.83
N THR A 89 -22.59 -8.64 -11.04
CA THR A 89 -21.19 -8.74 -10.56
C THR A 89 -20.22 -9.10 -11.66
N THR A 90 -18.96 -8.70 -11.51
CA THR A 90 -17.89 -9.05 -12.44
C THR A 90 -16.54 -9.23 -11.75
N VAL A 91 -15.68 -10.04 -12.35
CA VAL A 91 -14.25 -10.19 -11.99
C VAL A 91 -13.32 -9.56 -13.03
N SER A 92 -13.88 -9.03 -14.12
CA SER A 92 -13.15 -8.38 -15.21
C SER A 92 -13.72 -7.00 -15.47
N ILE A 93 -12.83 -6.01 -15.52
CA ILE A 93 -13.14 -4.61 -15.79
C ILE A 93 -12.15 -4.06 -16.81
N PRO A 94 -12.57 -3.14 -17.69
CA PRO A 94 -11.70 -2.53 -18.70
C PRO A 94 -10.65 -1.60 -18.08
N ASN A 95 -9.69 -1.15 -18.90
CA ASN A 95 -8.64 -0.23 -18.46
C ASN A 95 -9.23 1.14 -18.08
N PHE A 96 -8.67 1.78 -17.06
CA PHE A 96 -9.16 3.04 -16.47
C PHE A 96 -10.60 2.99 -15.92
N CYS A 97 -11.16 1.80 -15.69
CA CYS A 97 -12.47 1.67 -15.07
C CYS A 97 -12.50 2.33 -13.70
N PHE A 98 -13.47 3.22 -13.47
CA PHE A 98 -13.72 3.87 -12.21
C PHE A 98 -14.23 2.85 -11.19
N VAL A 99 -13.53 2.73 -10.07
CA VAL A 99 -13.81 1.77 -9.01
C VAL A 99 -13.82 2.46 -7.66
N VAL A 100 -14.79 2.11 -6.82
CA VAL A 100 -14.88 2.56 -5.43
C VAL A 100 -14.89 1.35 -4.52
N ASP A 101 -13.89 1.26 -3.64
CA ASP A 101 -13.80 0.20 -2.63
C ASP A 101 -14.11 0.72 -1.23
N VAL A 102 -14.82 -0.11 -0.47
CA VAL A 102 -15.07 0.06 0.96
C VAL A 102 -14.46 -1.12 1.69
N SER A 103 -13.43 -0.86 2.49
CA SER A 103 -12.75 -1.86 3.32
C SER A 103 -13.07 -1.74 4.80
N GLU A 104 -13.42 -0.53 5.25
CA GLU A 104 -13.76 -0.18 6.63
C GLU A 104 -14.93 0.84 6.65
N PRO A 105 -15.67 0.97 7.77
CA PRO A 105 -16.69 1.99 7.91
C PRO A 105 -16.12 3.40 7.67
N ALA A 106 -16.82 4.19 6.86
CA ALA A 106 -16.42 5.54 6.47
C ALA A 106 -15.08 5.63 5.72
N LEU A 107 -14.55 4.51 5.19
CA LEU A 107 -13.34 4.49 4.37
C LEU A 107 -13.68 4.09 2.93
N LEU A 108 -13.63 5.06 2.03
CA LEU A 108 -13.81 4.87 0.60
C LEU A 108 -12.48 5.10 -0.11
N VAL A 109 -12.08 4.15 -0.96
CA VAL A 109 -10.87 4.25 -1.79
C VAL A 109 -11.33 4.31 -3.24
N ILE A 110 -11.12 5.47 -3.86
CA ILE A 110 -11.44 5.72 -5.25
C ILE A 110 -10.21 5.39 -6.08
N LYS A 111 -10.39 4.52 -7.06
CA LYS A 111 -9.30 3.94 -7.82
C LYS A 111 -9.70 3.73 -9.28
N HIS A 112 -8.72 3.57 -10.15
CA HIS A 112 -8.95 3.09 -11.50
C HIS A 112 -8.04 1.91 -11.85
N ARG A 113 -8.48 1.06 -12.78
CA ARG A 113 -7.64 -0.03 -13.29
C ARG A 113 -6.42 0.55 -14.03
N ARG A 114 -5.22 0.07 -13.70
CA ARG A 114 -3.99 0.45 -14.40
C ARG A 114 -3.78 -0.37 -15.67
N ILE A 115 -3.08 0.21 -16.64
CA ILE A 115 -2.58 -0.49 -17.85
C ILE A 115 -1.15 -1.01 -17.62
N TYR A 116 -0.33 -0.23 -16.93
CA TYR A 116 1.08 -0.50 -16.63
C TYR A 116 1.33 -0.31 -15.12
N GLY A 117 2.46 -0.78 -14.60
CA GLY A 117 2.82 -0.58 -13.18
C GLY A 117 2.58 -1.79 -12.27
N PHE A 118 2.91 -1.62 -10.98
CA PHE A 118 2.69 -2.63 -9.95
C PHE A 118 1.24 -2.60 -9.44
N GLY A 119 0.62 -3.78 -9.33
CA GLY A 119 -0.75 -3.94 -8.86
C GLY A 119 -1.81 -3.77 -9.95
N LYS A 120 -3.08 -3.99 -9.58
CA LYS A 120 -4.22 -3.92 -10.53
C LYS A 120 -4.81 -2.51 -10.66
N PHE A 121 -4.61 -1.67 -9.63
CA PHE A 121 -5.32 -0.42 -9.44
C PHE A 121 -4.36 0.70 -9.06
N THR A 122 -4.71 1.93 -9.40
CA THR A 122 -4.11 3.12 -8.81
C THR A 122 -5.16 3.84 -7.97
N ASN A 123 -4.76 4.30 -6.79
CA ASN A 123 -5.62 5.10 -5.93
C ASN A 123 -5.55 6.55 -6.40
N ILE A 124 -6.71 7.17 -6.57
CA ILE A 124 -6.88 8.57 -7.00
C ILE A 124 -7.23 9.43 -5.80
N ALA A 125 -8.11 8.92 -4.94
CA ALA A 125 -8.57 9.63 -3.76
C ALA A 125 -8.97 8.65 -2.67
N VAL A 126 -8.81 9.08 -1.42
CA VAL A 126 -9.23 8.34 -0.23
C VAL A 126 -10.10 9.25 0.62
N LEU A 127 -11.31 8.80 0.92
CA LEU A 127 -12.19 9.45 1.88
C LEU A 127 -12.15 8.62 3.16
N LYS A 128 -11.76 9.22 4.28
CA LYS A 128 -11.72 8.58 5.59
C LYS A 128 -12.41 9.48 6.60
N GLY A 129 -13.62 9.11 7.00
CA GLY A 129 -14.44 9.94 7.90
C GLY A 129 -14.74 11.30 7.28
N ASP A 130 -14.20 12.36 7.89
CA ASP A 130 -14.33 13.76 7.45
C ASP A 130 -13.16 14.25 6.59
N GLN A 131 -12.18 13.39 6.30
CA GLN A 131 -11.00 13.75 5.51
C GLN A 131 -11.09 13.23 4.08
N VAL A 132 -10.79 14.10 3.12
CA VAL A 132 -10.61 13.74 1.70
C VAL A 132 -9.14 13.95 1.35
N LYS A 133 -8.48 12.89 0.88
CA LYS A 133 -7.08 12.91 0.44
C LYS A 133 -7.04 12.61 -1.05
N MET A 134 -6.76 13.63 -1.85
CA MET A 134 -6.53 13.51 -3.29
C MET A 134 -5.07 13.14 -3.53
N VAL A 135 -4.80 12.06 -4.27
CA VAL A 135 -3.43 11.64 -4.59
C VAL A 135 -2.85 12.62 -5.60
N ASP A 136 -1.68 13.19 -5.28
CA ASP A 136 -0.96 14.11 -6.15
C ASP A 136 0.08 13.34 -6.97
N SER A 137 -0.18 13.16 -8.27
CA SER A 137 0.74 12.50 -9.20
C SER A 137 1.95 13.37 -9.57
N GLN A 138 1.97 14.65 -9.21
CA GLN A 138 3.10 15.57 -9.42
C GLN A 138 3.96 15.78 -8.17
N SER A 139 3.57 15.17 -7.05
CA SER A 139 4.29 15.24 -5.75
C SER A 139 5.73 14.71 -5.80
N THR A 140 6.15 14.11 -6.91
CA THR A 140 7.48 13.55 -7.15
C THR A 140 8.51 14.55 -7.67
N SER A 141 8.15 15.82 -7.81
CA SER A 141 9.10 16.89 -8.10
C SER A 141 10.08 17.16 -6.95
N LEU A 142 9.93 16.47 -5.82
CA LEU A 142 10.88 16.51 -4.70
C LEU A 142 12.18 15.76 -5.04
N PRO A 143 13.34 16.42 -4.90
CA PRO A 143 14.63 15.75 -5.02
C PRO A 143 14.78 14.62 -3.98
N ASP A 144 15.46 13.53 -4.34
CA ASP A 144 15.70 12.33 -3.52
C ASP A 144 14.45 11.49 -3.15
N CYS A 145 13.39 11.53 -3.96
CA CYS A 145 12.20 10.70 -3.75
C CYS A 145 12.51 9.18 -3.77
N PRO A 146 12.08 8.39 -2.77
CA PRO A 146 12.36 6.95 -2.73
C PRO A 146 11.82 6.20 -3.96
N PRO A 147 12.57 5.24 -4.54
CA PRO A 147 12.12 4.46 -5.70
C PRO A 147 10.76 3.77 -5.50
N MET A 148 10.48 3.33 -4.27
CA MET A 148 9.19 2.76 -3.87
C MET A 148 8.02 3.73 -4.06
N LEU A 149 8.21 5.02 -3.74
CA LEU A 149 7.17 6.03 -3.92
C LEU A 149 6.95 6.34 -5.41
N LEU A 150 8.03 6.44 -6.20
CA LEU A 150 7.96 6.64 -7.65
C LEU A 150 7.20 5.51 -8.37
N SER A 151 7.45 4.25 -7.97
CA SER A 151 6.75 3.08 -8.52
C SER A 151 5.26 3.08 -8.14
N LEU A 152 4.91 3.45 -6.91
CA LEU A 152 3.51 3.57 -6.48
C LEU A 152 2.77 4.71 -7.21
N LEU A 153 3.43 5.82 -7.51
CA LEU A 153 2.86 6.97 -8.22
C LEU A 153 2.87 6.85 -9.75
N ASP A 154 3.28 5.69 -10.29
CA ASP A 154 3.18 5.36 -11.72
C ASP A 154 4.09 6.20 -12.65
N LEU A 155 5.08 6.90 -12.09
CA LEU A 155 5.95 7.82 -12.83
C LEU A 155 7.19 7.16 -13.42
N THR A 156 7.51 5.96 -12.96
CA THR A 156 8.60 5.14 -13.49
C THR A 156 8.11 3.71 -13.70
N ALA A 157 7.67 3.42 -14.92
CA ALA A 157 8.18 2.33 -15.75
C ALA A 157 7.13 1.36 -16.33
N PRO A 158 7.38 0.85 -17.55
CA PRO A 158 6.98 -0.50 -17.92
C PRO A 158 7.70 -1.49 -16.97
N SER A 159 7.08 -1.80 -15.84
CA SER A 159 7.73 -2.54 -14.76
C SER A 159 7.56 -4.05 -14.94
N TYR A 160 8.67 -4.72 -15.27
CA TYR A 160 8.77 -6.17 -15.10
C TYR A 160 8.61 -6.51 -13.61
N TRP A 161 7.94 -7.62 -13.31
CA TRP A 161 7.71 -8.15 -11.96
C TRP A 161 8.98 -8.44 -11.12
N ASN A 162 10.19 -8.16 -11.65
CA ASN A 162 11.48 -8.42 -11.03
C ASN A 162 12.22 -7.14 -10.57
N ASP A 163 11.55 -5.99 -10.55
CA ASP A 163 12.13 -4.80 -9.92
C ASP A 163 12.15 -4.99 -8.39
N SER A 164 13.32 -4.79 -7.79
CA SER A 164 13.56 -4.84 -6.34
C SER A 164 12.53 -3.97 -5.59
N VAL A 165 12.12 -2.86 -6.20
CA VAL A 165 11.08 -1.96 -5.72
C VAL A 165 9.74 -2.66 -5.51
N ASN A 166 9.33 -3.56 -6.41
CA ASN A 166 8.05 -4.29 -6.31
C ASN A 166 8.03 -5.26 -5.13
N VAL A 167 9.19 -5.79 -4.73
CA VAL A 167 9.30 -6.69 -3.59
C VAL A 167 9.07 -5.93 -2.28
N LEU A 168 9.66 -4.73 -2.15
CA LEU A 168 9.44 -3.88 -0.97
C LEU A 168 7.99 -3.45 -0.84
N ILE A 169 7.31 -3.15 -1.96
CA ILE A 169 5.87 -2.86 -1.96
C ILE A 169 5.07 -4.08 -1.47
N GLN A 170 5.38 -5.29 -1.96
CA GLN A 170 4.69 -6.51 -1.49
C GLN A 170 4.94 -6.78 -0.01
N ILE A 171 6.16 -6.55 0.48
CA ILE A 171 6.46 -6.65 1.92
C ILE A 171 5.66 -5.60 2.70
N ALA A 172 5.60 -4.35 2.25
CA ALA A 172 4.80 -3.30 2.89
C ALA A 172 3.31 -3.66 2.97
N VAL A 173 2.73 -4.20 1.90
CA VAL A 173 1.36 -4.70 1.89
C VAL A 173 1.20 -5.85 2.89
N SER A 174 2.15 -6.78 2.95
CA SER A 174 2.13 -7.90 3.91
C SER A 174 2.25 -7.42 5.37
N MET A 175 3.10 -6.43 5.64
CA MET A 175 3.23 -5.78 6.96
C MET A 175 1.90 -5.15 7.40
N ARG A 176 1.18 -4.49 6.50
CA ARG A 176 -0.14 -3.91 6.81
C ARG A 176 -1.19 -4.99 7.05
N ALA A 177 -1.15 -6.08 6.28
CA ALA A 177 -2.16 -7.14 6.33
C ALA A 177 -2.29 -7.79 7.71
N HIS A 178 -1.21 -7.90 8.49
CA HIS A 178 -1.28 -8.48 9.83
C HIS A 178 -1.84 -7.52 10.90
N SER A 179 -2.18 -6.26 10.56
CA SER A 179 -2.83 -5.27 11.44
C SER A 179 -2.12 -5.08 12.79
N ARG A 180 -0.79 -5.16 12.77
CA ARG A 180 0.07 -4.91 13.93
C ARG A 180 1.11 -3.88 13.53
N GLY A 181 1.61 -3.10 14.48
CA GLY A 181 2.75 -2.24 14.21
C GLY A 181 3.97 -3.07 13.84
N GLY A 182 4.73 -2.65 12.84
CA GLY A 182 5.92 -3.35 12.36
C GLY A 182 7.00 -2.41 11.86
N THR A 183 8.25 -2.83 11.97
CA THR A 183 9.41 -2.07 11.49
C THR A 183 10.33 -2.98 10.69
N LEU A 184 10.61 -2.59 9.44
CA LEU A 184 11.57 -3.24 8.58
C LEU A 184 12.71 -2.26 8.28
N LEU A 185 13.95 -2.69 8.48
CA LEU A 185 15.15 -1.95 8.12
C LEU A 185 15.81 -2.66 6.94
N VAL A 186 16.08 -1.91 5.88
CA VAL A 186 16.86 -2.34 4.72
C VAL A 186 18.24 -1.72 4.83
N VAL A 187 19.26 -2.55 4.99
CA VAL A 187 20.67 -2.14 5.17
C VAL A 187 21.53 -2.62 4.00
N PRO A 188 22.65 -1.96 3.70
CA PRO A 188 23.52 -2.41 2.61
C PRO A 188 24.22 -3.74 2.97
N SER A 189 24.40 -4.63 1.99
CA SER A 189 25.00 -5.97 2.22
C SER A 189 26.53 -5.97 2.35
N ASP A 190 27.19 -4.88 1.97
CA ASP A 190 28.65 -4.72 2.02
C ASP A 190 29.16 -4.14 3.35
N SER A 191 28.25 -3.71 4.24
CA SER A 191 28.57 -3.03 5.47
C SER A 191 27.84 -3.63 6.68
N SER A 192 28.53 -3.65 7.82
CA SER A 192 27.97 -4.05 9.12
C SER A 192 27.83 -2.86 10.09
N ASN A 193 27.95 -1.62 9.58
CA ASN A 193 27.88 -0.39 10.40
C ASN A 193 26.55 -0.24 11.14
N TRP A 194 25.46 -0.74 10.53
CA TRP A 194 24.12 -0.75 11.12
C TRP A 194 24.07 -1.41 12.51
N LEU A 195 24.97 -2.35 12.82
CA LEU A 195 25.05 -2.99 14.14
C LEU A 195 25.33 -1.99 15.27
N GLN A 196 25.92 -0.82 14.97
CA GLN A 196 26.20 0.23 15.94
C GLN A 196 24.92 0.92 16.44
N SER A 197 23.87 0.92 15.61
CA SER A 197 22.54 1.46 15.93
C SER A 197 21.58 0.37 16.45
N ILE A 198 22.09 -0.80 16.84
CA ILE A 198 21.29 -1.89 17.42
C ILE A 198 21.77 -2.20 18.83
N ILE A 199 20.84 -2.20 19.79
CA ILE A 199 21.10 -2.53 21.19
C ILE A 199 21.42 -4.03 21.29
N LYS A 200 22.51 -4.35 21.99
CA LYS A 200 22.94 -5.73 22.26
C LYS A 200 22.38 -6.23 23.59
N PRO A 201 22.10 -7.53 23.72
CA PRO A 201 22.19 -8.59 22.70
C PRO A 201 21.03 -8.54 21.68
N ILE A 202 21.28 -8.99 20.44
CA ILE A 202 20.21 -9.18 19.45
C ILE A 202 19.53 -10.51 19.76
N GLN A 203 18.24 -10.48 20.09
CA GLN A 203 17.50 -11.68 20.54
C GLN A 203 17.37 -12.73 19.43
N TYR A 204 16.98 -12.31 18.23
CA TYR A 204 16.77 -13.21 17.10
C TYR A 204 17.71 -12.87 15.94
N TYR A 205 19.00 -13.10 16.18
CA TYR A 205 20.02 -12.99 15.14
C TYR A 205 20.00 -14.24 14.26
N VAL A 206 20.00 -14.07 12.94
CA VAL A 206 19.87 -15.17 11.97
C VAL A 206 21.23 -15.51 11.39
N GLN A 207 21.71 -16.73 11.66
CA GLN A 207 22.99 -17.22 11.14
C GLN A 207 22.90 -18.69 10.70
N PRO A 208 23.24 -19.02 9.43
CA PRO A 208 23.54 -18.10 8.32
C PRO A 208 22.33 -17.23 7.95
N SER A 209 22.53 -16.12 7.22
CA SER A 209 21.43 -15.26 6.76
C SER A 209 20.42 -16.08 5.96
N PHE A 210 19.12 -15.84 6.21
CA PHE A 210 18.08 -16.56 5.49
C PHE A 210 17.86 -15.91 4.13
N ASN A 211 18.14 -16.67 3.06
CA ASN A 211 18.19 -16.18 1.67
C ASN A 211 17.06 -16.72 0.78
N GLY A 212 15.92 -17.13 1.37
CA GLY A 212 14.78 -17.67 0.62
C GLY A 212 14.28 -16.73 -0.47
N LEU A 213 14.03 -15.46 -0.10
CA LEU A 213 13.60 -14.42 -1.02
C LEU A 213 14.69 -14.03 -2.04
N SER A 214 15.94 -13.87 -1.57
CA SER A 214 17.10 -13.55 -2.44
C SER A 214 17.28 -14.58 -3.56
N LYS A 215 17.22 -15.88 -3.23
CA LYS A 215 17.33 -16.98 -4.21
C LYS A 215 16.23 -16.94 -5.25
N LEU A 216 15.00 -16.62 -4.86
CA LEU A 216 13.88 -16.52 -5.81
C LEU A 216 14.06 -15.37 -6.80
N LEU A 217 14.65 -14.25 -6.37
CA LEU A 217 14.89 -13.09 -7.23
C LEU A 217 16.03 -13.30 -8.23
N GLN A 218 17.01 -14.14 -7.89
CA GLN A 218 18.18 -14.45 -8.73
C GLN A 218 17.94 -15.56 -9.77
N GLN A 219 16.83 -16.30 -9.70
CA GLN A 219 16.55 -17.40 -10.65
C GLN A 219 16.17 -16.88 -12.04
N GLU A 220 16.91 -17.32 -13.07
CA GLU A 220 16.55 -17.12 -14.48
C GLU A 220 15.24 -17.85 -14.82
N ARG A 221 14.35 -17.16 -15.54
CA ARG A 221 12.96 -17.62 -15.74
C ARG A 221 12.75 -18.17 -17.15
N LYS A 222 12.01 -19.28 -17.22
CA LYS A 222 11.31 -19.72 -18.44
C LYS A 222 9.83 -19.33 -18.29
N GLU A 223 9.16 -18.91 -19.36
CA GLU A 223 7.76 -18.45 -19.32
C GLU A 223 6.80 -19.45 -18.65
N ALA A 224 7.04 -20.75 -18.81
CA ALA A 224 6.23 -21.83 -18.23
C ALA A 224 6.27 -21.94 -16.68
N SER A 225 7.20 -21.27 -15.98
CA SER A 225 7.32 -21.34 -14.50
C SER A 225 6.82 -20.10 -13.75
N GLN A 226 6.20 -19.15 -14.44
CA GLN A 226 5.85 -17.84 -13.87
C GLN A 226 4.81 -17.91 -12.73
N ILE A 227 3.78 -18.77 -12.84
CA ILE A 227 2.73 -18.92 -11.81
C ILE A 227 3.31 -19.54 -10.53
N PHE A 228 4.16 -20.55 -10.67
CA PHE A 228 4.83 -21.18 -9.54
C PHE A 228 5.75 -20.19 -8.82
N TRP A 229 6.52 -19.41 -9.60
CA TRP A 229 7.38 -18.37 -9.07
C TRP A 229 6.61 -17.29 -8.31
N GLN A 230 5.47 -16.81 -8.84
CA GLN A 230 4.63 -15.82 -8.17
C GLN A 230 4.09 -16.35 -6.83
N THR A 231 3.69 -17.62 -6.79
CA THR A 231 3.18 -18.25 -5.56
C THR A 231 4.30 -18.40 -4.52
N ALA A 232 5.49 -18.82 -4.96
CA ALA A 232 6.66 -18.93 -4.09
C ALA A 232 7.10 -17.56 -3.55
N LEU A 233 7.16 -16.54 -4.41
CA LEU A 233 7.48 -15.16 -4.02
C LEU A 233 6.51 -14.65 -2.96
N LYS A 234 5.20 -14.78 -3.22
CA LYS A 234 4.16 -14.35 -2.28
C LYS A 234 4.34 -15.00 -0.91
N ARG A 235 4.62 -16.30 -0.87
CA ARG A 235 4.84 -17.03 0.39
C ARG A 235 6.08 -16.54 1.15
N GLU A 236 7.20 -16.31 0.46
CA GLU A 236 8.41 -15.80 1.11
C GLU A 236 8.24 -14.35 1.59
N VAL A 237 7.50 -13.52 0.84
CA VAL A 237 7.12 -12.17 1.27
C VAL A 237 6.22 -12.21 2.50
N GLU A 238 5.19 -13.06 2.52
CA GLU A 238 4.29 -13.23 3.67
C GLU A 238 5.05 -13.70 4.91
N HIS A 239 6.02 -14.59 4.73
CA HIS A 239 6.89 -15.05 5.80
C HIS A 239 7.74 -13.91 6.37
N LEU A 240 8.42 -13.13 5.52
CA LEU A 240 9.26 -12.00 5.94
C LEU A 240 8.42 -10.87 6.55
N GLY A 241 7.31 -10.49 5.91
CA GLY A 241 6.37 -9.50 6.41
C GLY A 241 5.80 -9.88 7.78
N GLY A 242 5.45 -11.17 7.97
CA GLY A 242 4.99 -11.70 9.24
C GLY A 242 5.98 -11.55 10.40
N LEU A 243 7.29 -11.62 10.13
CA LEU A 243 8.33 -11.41 11.16
C LEU A 243 8.36 -9.97 11.68
N THR A 244 7.92 -8.99 10.88
CA THR A 244 7.87 -7.58 11.31
C THR A 244 6.83 -7.32 12.41
N ALA A 245 5.89 -8.25 12.64
CA ALA A 245 4.92 -8.18 13.72
C ALA A 245 5.53 -8.49 15.11
N VAL A 246 6.77 -8.99 15.16
CA VAL A 246 7.53 -9.20 16.40
C VAL A 246 7.98 -7.86 16.97
N ASP A 247 7.99 -7.72 18.30
CA ASP A 247 8.43 -6.47 18.93
C ASP A 247 9.92 -6.18 18.64
N GLY A 248 10.18 -5.01 18.04
CA GLY A 248 11.48 -4.60 17.52
C GLY A 248 11.48 -4.48 16.00
N ALA A 249 12.68 -4.37 15.42
CA ALA A 249 12.88 -4.24 13.99
C ALA A 249 13.29 -5.57 13.35
N THR A 250 12.72 -5.86 12.18
CA THR A 250 13.22 -6.85 11.23
C THR A 250 14.27 -6.19 10.35
N ILE A 251 15.39 -6.86 10.12
CA ILE A 251 16.54 -6.33 9.40
C ILE A 251 16.82 -7.25 8.22
N ILE A 252 16.77 -6.67 7.02
CA ILE A 252 17.13 -7.33 5.77
C ILE A 252 18.22 -6.52 5.07
N ASN A 253 19.04 -7.17 4.25
CA ASN A 253 19.95 -6.44 3.38
C ASN A 253 19.31 -6.04 2.05
N ASP A 254 20.00 -5.21 1.26
CA ASP A 254 19.68 -4.83 -0.13
C ASP A 254 19.55 -6.02 -1.11
N LYS A 255 20.02 -7.22 -0.72
CA LYS A 255 19.84 -8.50 -1.42
C LYS A 255 18.65 -9.30 -0.92
N TYR A 256 17.81 -8.75 -0.05
CA TYR A 256 16.63 -9.40 0.54
C TYR A 256 16.94 -10.64 1.40
N GLU A 257 18.12 -10.66 2.03
CA GLU A 257 18.47 -11.68 3.02
C GLU A 257 18.09 -11.20 4.42
N LEU A 258 17.44 -12.06 5.19
CA LEU A 258 17.07 -11.77 6.58
C LEU A 258 18.29 -11.94 7.49
N LEU A 259 18.64 -10.88 8.20
CA LEU A 259 19.78 -10.80 9.11
C LEU A 259 19.36 -10.95 10.58
N ALA A 260 18.25 -10.33 10.96
CA ALA A 260 17.71 -10.39 12.32
C ALA A 260 16.23 -9.99 12.35
N PHE A 261 15.53 -10.35 13.43
CA PHE A 261 14.23 -9.79 13.77
C PHE A 261 14.11 -9.51 15.26
N GLY A 262 13.11 -8.72 15.65
CA GLY A 262 12.96 -8.25 17.02
C GLY A 262 14.15 -7.45 17.55
N ALA A 263 14.91 -6.80 16.67
CA ALA A 263 16.09 -6.03 17.04
C ALA A 263 15.67 -4.69 17.66
N LYS A 264 16.21 -4.35 18.83
CA LYS A 264 15.96 -3.04 19.45
C LYS A 264 16.88 -2.00 18.83
N ILE A 265 16.27 -1.03 18.16
CA ILE A 265 16.99 0.12 17.62
C ILE A 265 17.48 1.00 18.77
N GLY A 266 18.75 1.36 18.72
CA GLY A 266 19.38 2.32 19.62
C GLY A 266 20.10 3.40 18.82
N ARG A 267 20.67 4.35 19.54
CA ARG A 267 21.52 5.39 18.96
C ARG A 267 22.95 4.89 18.82
N ALA A 268 23.56 5.12 17.68
CA ALA A 268 24.98 4.83 17.47
C ALA A 268 25.85 5.69 18.40
N LYS A 269 26.97 5.12 18.84
CA LYS A 269 27.89 5.83 19.74
C LYS A 269 28.45 7.07 19.04
N GLY A 270 28.33 8.23 19.70
CA GLY A 270 28.84 9.50 19.19
C GLY A 270 27.95 10.17 18.13
N LYS A 271 26.74 9.66 17.88
CA LYS A 271 25.73 10.34 17.06
C LYS A 271 24.78 11.15 17.95
N ASP A 272 24.35 12.28 17.41
CA ASP A 272 23.35 13.15 18.03
C ASP A 272 21.94 12.60 17.84
N ASN A 273 21.00 13.10 18.63
CA ASN A 273 19.59 12.81 18.43
C ASN A 273 19.10 13.49 17.14
N ILE A 274 18.15 12.83 16.47
CA ILE A 274 17.42 13.49 15.39
C ILE A 274 16.46 14.54 15.99
N ASP A 275 16.69 15.81 15.66
CA ASP A 275 15.83 16.92 16.09
C ASP A 275 14.74 17.25 15.06
N GLU A 276 15.04 17.09 13.77
CA GLU A 276 14.14 17.44 12.68
C GLU A 276 14.18 16.42 11.54
N LEU A 277 13.04 16.22 10.90
CA LEU A 277 12.91 15.49 9.65
C LEU A 277 12.01 16.23 8.67
N SER A 278 12.12 15.88 7.40
CA SER A 278 11.26 16.35 6.32
C SER A 278 10.11 15.35 6.16
N PHE A 279 8.88 15.77 6.45
CA PHE A 279 7.69 14.91 6.37
C PHE A 279 6.83 15.29 5.17
N SER A 280 6.43 14.32 4.37
CA SER A 280 5.49 14.55 3.26
C SER A 280 4.48 13.42 3.09
N GLU A 281 3.37 13.75 2.43
CA GLU A 281 2.34 12.81 1.99
C GLU A 281 2.12 13.04 0.48
N PRO A 282 1.99 11.99 -0.35
CA PRO A 282 1.80 12.12 -1.80
C PRO A 282 0.34 12.45 -2.13
N ILE A 283 -0.14 13.56 -1.56
CA ILE A 283 -1.50 14.06 -1.68
C ILE A 283 -1.47 15.56 -1.98
N GLU A 284 -2.56 16.11 -2.53
CA GLU A 284 -2.69 17.55 -2.74
C GLU A 284 -2.51 18.32 -1.42
N GLY A 285 -1.60 19.28 -1.40
CA GLY A 285 -1.23 20.02 -0.18
C GLY A 285 -0.31 19.27 0.79
N GLY A 286 0.07 18.03 0.49
CA GLY A 286 0.97 17.16 1.28
C GLY A 286 2.46 17.46 1.11
N ASN A 287 2.81 18.71 0.74
CA ASN A 287 4.18 19.14 0.51
C ASN A 287 5.09 18.90 1.72
N ALA A 288 6.38 18.73 1.46
CA ALA A 288 7.37 18.47 2.50
C ALA A 288 7.40 19.60 3.55
N VAL A 289 7.16 19.23 4.81
CA VAL A 289 7.24 20.12 5.97
C VAL A 289 8.29 19.64 6.95
N VAL A 290 9.01 20.58 7.54
CA VAL A 290 9.98 20.29 8.59
C VAL A 290 9.26 20.15 9.92
N ILE A 291 9.40 18.97 10.54
CA ILE A 291 8.80 18.69 11.84
C ILE A 291 9.74 17.88 12.73
N HIS A 292 9.48 17.95 14.04
CA HIS A 292 10.15 17.09 15.01
C HIS A 292 9.66 15.64 14.86
N PRO A 293 10.54 14.61 14.89
CA PRO A 293 10.17 13.20 14.64
C PRO A 293 9.03 12.66 15.53
N ALA A 294 8.93 13.15 16.77
CA ALA A 294 7.84 12.80 17.69
C ALA A 294 6.43 13.20 17.18
N LYS A 295 6.32 14.09 16.18
CA LYS A 295 5.05 14.47 15.55
C LYS A 295 4.61 13.49 14.45
N VAL A 296 5.48 12.61 13.96
CA VAL A 296 5.14 11.66 12.87
C VAL A 296 4.34 10.48 13.40
N GLY A 297 4.68 9.96 14.59
CA GLY A 297 4.03 8.80 15.17
C GLY A 297 4.68 8.34 16.47
N GLY A 298 4.34 7.12 16.90
CA GLY A 298 4.83 6.54 18.17
C GLY A 298 6.30 6.14 18.16
N THR A 299 6.72 5.40 19.19
CA THR A 299 8.13 5.02 19.44
C THR A 299 8.82 4.34 18.25
N ARG A 300 8.10 3.50 17.49
CA ARG A 300 8.64 2.86 16.26
C ARG A 300 9.05 3.88 15.19
N HIS A 301 8.29 4.96 15.04
CA HIS A 301 8.58 6.03 14.07
C HIS A 301 9.83 6.81 14.50
N LEU A 302 9.91 7.18 15.79
CA LEU A 302 11.08 7.86 16.35
C LEU A 302 12.35 7.01 16.21
N SER A 303 12.29 5.73 16.56
CA SER A 303 13.42 4.82 16.44
C SER A 303 13.86 4.62 15.00
N ALA A 304 12.93 4.45 14.05
CA ALA A 304 13.25 4.33 12.64
C ALA A 304 13.91 5.61 12.08
N ALA A 305 13.40 6.78 12.45
CA ALA A 305 13.98 8.06 12.06
C ALA A 305 15.41 8.23 12.61
N GLN A 306 15.65 7.88 13.88
CA GLN A 306 16.99 7.89 14.47
C GLN A 306 17.92 6.89 13.76
N PHE A 307 17.43 5.70 13.42
CA PHE A 307 18.23 4.69 12.72
C PHE A 307 18.72 5.20 11.37
N VAL A 308 17.84 5.79 10.57
CA VAL A 308 18.20 6.36 9.25
C VAL A 308 19.11 7.60 9.39
N HIS A 309 18.94 8.39 10.46
CA HIS A 309 19.85 9.49 10.76
C HIS A 309 21.29 8.99 11.07
N ASP A 310 21.40 7.89 11.81
CA ASP A 310 22.69 7.28 12.16
C ASP A 310 23.30 6.53 10.97
N GLN A 311 22.48 5.81 10.20
CA GLN A 311 22.82 4.95 9.08
C GLN A 311 22.18 5.51 7.79
N ARG A 312 22.89 6.47 7.17
CA ARG A 312 22.39 7.26 6.04
C ARG A 312 22.21 6.45 4.75
N ASP A 313 22.83 5.28 4.67
CA ASP A 313 22.73 4.30 3.58
C ASP A 313 21.57 3.30 3.78
N ALA A 314 20.79 3.42 4.85
CA ALA A 314 19.69 2.53 5.16
C ALA A 314 18.31 3.16 4.89
N THR A 315 17.33 2.30 4.62
CA THR A 315 15.91 2.67 4.49
C THR A 315 15.11 1.99 5.59
N ALA A 316 14.14 2.67 6.18
CA ALA A 316 13.22 2.06 7.14
C ALA A 316 11.77 2.13 6.67
N LEU A 317 11.06 1.02 6.74
CA LEU A 317 9.61 0.94 6.52
C LEU A 317 8.92 0.73 7.85
N VAL A 318 7.94 1.57 8.18
CA VAL A 318 7.21 1.51 9.43
C VAL A 318 5.71 1.42 9.16
N ALA A 319 5.11 0.30 9.56
CA ALA A 319 3.67 0.15 9.66
C ALA A 319 3.22 0.53 11.08
N SER A 320 2.31 1.50 11.20
CA SER A 320 1.63 1.82 12.46
C SER A 320 0.51 0.82 12.73
N GLN A 321 0.19 0.64 14.01
CA GLN A 321 -1.02 -0.09 14.41
C GLN A 321 -2.29 0.62 13.90
N ASP A 322 -2.25 1.94 13.74
CA ASP A 322 -3.37 2.77 13.26
C ASP A 322 -3.53 2.76 11.72
N GLY A 323 -2.80 1.88 11.02
CA GLY A 323 -2.91 1.68 9.57
C GLY A 323 -2.05 2.60 8.71
N HIS A 324 -1.38 3.59 9.30
CA HIS A 324 -0.39 4.43 8.63
C HIS A 324 0.84 3.64 8.21
N PHE A 325 1.43 4.02 7.07
CA PHE A 325 2.67 3.44 6.58
C PHE A 325 3.62 4.55 6.17
N THR A 326 4.83 4.54 6.74
CA THR A 326 5.83 5.60 6.51
C THR A 326 7.15 4.98 6.05
N ILE A 327 7.71 5.54 4.99
CA ILE A 327 9.05 5.23 4.48
C ILE A 327 10.01 6.30 5.00
N TYR A 328 11.12 5.89 5.58
CA TYR A 328 12.21 6.77 5.99
C TYR A 328 13.44 6.52 5.12
N GLY A 329 14.04 7.60 4.63
CA GLY A 329 15.29 7.60 3.89
C GLY A 329 16.12 8.84 4.22
N TRP A 330 17.40 8.81 3.89
CA TRP A 330 18.26 9.98 3.99
C TRP A 330 18.28 10.75 2.66
N SER A 331 18.09 12.06 2.71
CA SER A 331 18.32 12.94 1.55
C SER A 331 19.65 13.64 1.71
N GLU A 332 20.54 13.43 0.74
CA GLU A 332 21.82 14.13 0.67
C GLU A 332 21.61 15.61 0.28
N LEU A 333 20.61 15.91 -0.54
CA LEU A 333 20.31 17.28 -0.95
C LEU A 333 19.77 18.15 0.19
N GLN A 334 18.95 17.56 1.07
CA GLN A 334 18.41 18.25 2.26
C GLN A 334 19.28 18.04 3.51
N ASN A 335 20.28 17.15 3.44
CA ASN A 335 21.12 16.70 4.56
C ASN A 335 20.27 16.33 5.80
N ARG A 336 19.21 15.56 5.57
CA ARG A 336 18.16 15.27 6.56
C ARG A 336 17.43 13.96 6.25
N VAL A 337 16.86 13.36 7.28
CA VAL A 337 15.90 12.27 7.14
C VAL A 337 14.61 12.79 6.48
N GLN A 338 14.17 12.08 5.46
CA GLN A 338 12.85 12.22 4.85
C GLN A 338 11.93 11.12 5.37
N ALA A 339 10.68 11.48 5.65
CA ALA A 339 9.61 10.59 6.08
C ALA A 339 8.41 10.76 5.14
N HIS A 340 8.18 9.77 4.29
CA HIS A 340 7.08 9.76 3.33
C HIS A 340 5.96 8.86 3.85
N ARG A 341 4.83 9.45 4.24
CA ARG A 341 3.64 8.67 4.61
C ARG A 341 2.84 8.35 3.35
N ILE A 342 2.66 7.05 3.09
CA ILE A 342 2.15 6.53 1.82
C ILE A 342 0.93 5.63 1.99
N ASP A 343 0.23 5.71 3.13
CA ASP A 343 -0.92 4.82 3.38
C ASP A 343 -2.01 4.95 2.31
N THR A 344 -2.24 6.15 1.77
CA THR A 344 -3.19 6.41 0.67
C THR A 344 -2.89 5.59 -0.59
N LEU A 345 -1.62 5.26 -0.84
CA LEU A 345 -1.19 4.50 -2.01
C LEU A 345 -1.22 2.98 -1.80
N LEU A 346 -1.30 2.52 -0.55
CA LEU A 346 -1.25 1.09 -0.18
C LEU A 346 -2.63 0.51 0.17
N LEU A 347 -3.70 1.29 0.06
CA LEU A 347 -5.07 0.92 0.41
C LEU A 347 -5.82 0.16 -0.69
#